data_AF-A0A142XU69-F1
#
_entry.id   AF-A0A142XU69-F1
#
_cell.length_a   1.000
_cell.length_b   1.000
_cell.length_c   1.000
_cell.angle_alpha   90.00
_cell.angle_beta   90.00
_cell.angle_gamma   90.00
#
_symmetry.space_group_name_H-M   'P 1'
#
loop_
_entity.id
_entity.type
_entity.pdbx_description
1 polymer ?
#
loop_
_entity_poly.entity_id
_entity_poly.type
_entity_poly.pdbx_seq_one_letter_code
_entity_poly.pdbx_strand_id
1 'polypeptide(L)'
;MSVTRATVGIKLDVVEVPPANAAFLDATKNSLTFNKLSSEIGLTGTGTLNVTAHANGSKALAAGTGSLDLTALVGINGAAVSLDGLKPRAILFENPAANLNPITIAKGAANGYTGLGAAFSHVLQPGQKVLFNLAAAGTAVSSTVKVFDLTGTGTQALNYQIVAGT
;
A
#
# COMPACT_ATOMS: atom_id res chain seq x y z
N MET A 1 -13.16 16.32 3.58
CA MET A 1 -11.79 16.82 3.38
C MET A 1 -11.41 16.62 1.91
N SER A 2 -10.81 17.62 1.26
CA SER A 2 -10.31 17.50 -0.12
C SER A 2 -8.81 17.19 -0.11
N VAL A 3 -8.39 16.13 -0.81
CA VAL A 3 -6.96 15.83 -0.98
C VAL A 3 -6.37 16.76 -2.03
N THR A 4 -5.37 17.54 -1.65
CA THR A 4 -4.72 18.50 -2.57
C THR A 4 -3.58 17.84 -3.34
N ARG A 5 -2.85 16.90 -2.71
CA ARG A 5 -1.75 16.14 -3.32
C ARG A 5 -1.52 14.84 -2.55
N ALA A 6 -1.17 13.78 -3.27
CA ALA A 6 -0.51 12.60 -2.73
C ALA A 6 0.70 12.25 -3.63
N THR A 7 1.70 11.60 -3.06
CA THR A 7 2.85 11.08 -3.80
C THR A 7 2.98 9.61 -3.45
N VAL A 8 3.17 8.77 -4.46
CA VAL A 8 3.45 7.35 -4.29
C VAL A 8 4.79 7.08 -4.96
N GLY A 9 5.75 6.55 -4.21
CA GLY A 9 7.07 6.24 -4.74
C GLY A 9 7.66 4.98 -4.15
N ILE A 10 8.38 4.24 -4.99
CA ILE A 10 9.30 3.17 -4.58
C ILE A 10 10.68 3.62 -5.04
N LYS A 11 11.65 3.59 -4.13
CA LYS A 11 13.03 3.93 -4.45
C LYS A 11 13.94 2.81 -3.98
N LEU A 12 14.67 2.23 -4.92
CA LEU A 12 15.76 1.29 -4.66
C LEU A 12 16.95 1.75 -5.50
N ASP A 13 17.95 2.29 -4.83
CA ASP A 13 19.22 2.66 -5.45
C ASP A 13 20.28 1.67 -4.98
N VAL A 14 20.86 0.92 -5.93
CA VAL A 14 22.05 0.10 -5.68
C VAL A 14 23.24 0.84 -6.26
N VAL A 15 24.20 1.16 -5.40
CA VAL A 15 25.47 1.79 -5.80
C VAL A 15 26.57 0.75 -5.68
N GLU A 16 27.15 0.40 -6.83
CA GLU A 16 28.32 -0.47 -6.88
C GLU A 16 29.57 0.36 -7.14
N VAL A 17 30.65 0.04 -6.42
CA VAL A 17 32.00 0.56 -6.65
C VAL A 17 32.85 -0.58 -7.20
N PRO A 18 33.15 -0.60 -8.50
CA PRO A 18 33.89 -1.71 -9.10
C PRO A 18 35.35 -1.71 -8.64
N PRO A 19 36.03 -2.87 -8.61
CA PRO A 19 37.45 -2.92 -8.30
C PRO A 19 38.24 -2.11 -9.33
N ALA A 20 39.32 -1.46 -8.89
CA ALA A 20 40.17 -0.64 -9.74
C ALA A 20 40.58 -1.43 -11.01
N ASN A 21 40.39 -0.83 -12.19
CA ASN A 21 40.64 -1.38 -13.53
C ASN A 21 39.47 -2.09 -14.25
N ALA A 22 38.21 -1.87 -13.86
CA ALA A 22 37.09 -2.21 -14.74
C ALA A 22 37.20 -1.38 -16.04
N ALA A 23 37.56 -2.02 -17.15
CA ALA A 23 37.91 -1.41 -18.45
C ALA A 23 36.79 -0.56 -19.12
N PHE A 24 35.65 -0.40 -18.46
CA PHE A 24 34.44 0.23 -19.00
C PHE A 24 33.96 1.44 -18.18
N LEU A 25 34.70 1.88 -17.16
CA LEU A 25 34.35 3.05 -16.36
C LEU A 25 35.27 4.23 -16.64
N ASP A 26 34.66 5.37 -16.93
CA ASP A 26 35.32 6.68 -16.94
C ASP A 26 36.06 6.87 -15.60
N ALA A 27 37.34 7.23 -15.64
CA ALA A 27 38.18 7.44 -14.46
C ALA A 27 37.63 8.49 -13.47
N THR A 28 36.68 9.32 -13.90
CA THR A 28 35.97 10.30 -13.06
C THR A 28 34.64 9.79 -12.47
N LYS A 29 34.13 8.64 -12.93
CA LYS A 29 32.88 8.02 -12.47
C LYS A 29 33.12 6.63 -11.91
N ASN A 30 33.58 6.57 -10.66
CA ASN A 30 33.88 5.31 -9.97
C ASN A 30 32.65 4.65 -9.31
N SER A 31 31.45 4.85 -9.86
CA SER A 31 30.24 4.19 -9.35
C SER A 31 29.19 3.96 -10.43
N LEU A 32 28.47 2.84 -10.30
CA LEU A 32 27.30 2.52 -11.10
C LEU A 32 26.06 2.61 -10.21
N THR A 33 25.01 3.29 -10.69
CA THR A 33 23.72 3.37 -9.98
C THR A 33 22.66 2.59 -10.76
N PHE A 34 22.05 1.62 -10.11
CA PHE A 34 20.91 0.87 -10.65
C PHE A 34 19.63 1.36 -9.99
N ASN A 35 18.78 2.05 -10.76
CA ASN A 35 17.54 2.66 -10.26
C ASN A 35 16.35 2.47 -11.24
N LYS A 36 16.46 1.55 -12.21
CA LYS A 36 15.47 1.38 -13.29
C LYS A 36 14.04 1.14 -12.78
N LEU A 37 13.90 0.50 -11.63
CA LEU A 37 12.61 0.20 -11.00
C LEU A 37 12.19 1.24 -9.97
N SER A 38 13.05 2.21 -9.65
CA SER A 38 12.65 3.37 -8.85
C SER A 38 11.63 4.18 -9.64
N SER A 39 10.50 4.46 -9.02
CA SER A 39 9.39 5.17 -9.65
C SER A 39 8.71 6.04 -8.62
N GLU A 40 8.42 7.28 -9.00
CA GLU A 40 7.64 8.21 -8.21
C GLU A 40 6.51 8.74 -9.10
N ILE A 41 5.29 8.64 -8.61
CA ILE A 41 4.09 9.11 -9.29
C ILE A 41 3.42 10.13 -8.39
N GLY A 42 3.28 11.35 -8.90
CA GLY A 42 2.45 12.38 -8.29
C GLY A 42 0.97 12.10 -8.57
N LEU A 43 0.15 12.14 -7.52
CA LEU A 43 -1.29 12.03 -7.59
C LEU A 43 -1.90 13.38 -7.17
N THR A 44 -2.75 13.95 -8.01
CA THR A 44 -3.37 15.27 -7.77
C THR A 44 -4.89 15.17 -7.85
N GLY A 45 -5.64 16.10 -7.27
CA GLY A 45 -7.11 16.06 -7.30
C GLY A 45 -7.74 16.19 -8.69
N THR A 46 -6.98 16.66 -9.69
CA THR A 46 -7.49 17.03 -11.03
C THR A 46 -6.82 16.27 -12.19
N GLY A 47 -5.94 15.29 -11.91
CA GLY A 47 -5.27 14.48 -12.92
C GLY A 47 -6.04 13.20 -13.30
N THR A 48 -5.53 12.45 -14.28
CA THR A 48 -6.07 11.13 -14.67
C THR A 48 -6.00 10.09 -13.54
N LEU A 49 -5.00 10.22 -12.66
CA LEU A 49 -4.92 9.49 -11.39
C LEU A 49 -5.40 10.38 -10.24
N ASN A 50 -6.65 10.84 -10.31
CA ASN A 50 -7.17 11.69 -9.26
C ASN A 50 -7.19 10.97 -7.90
N VAL A 51 -6.96 11.74 -6.84
CA VAL A 51 -7.16 11.32 -5.46
C VAL A 51 -8.15 12.28 -4.82
N THR A 52 -9.31 11.76 -4.45
CA THR A 52 -10.40 12.52 -3.84
C THR A 52 -10.63 12.12 -2.38
N ALA A 53 -10.18 10.92 -1.99
CA ALA A 53 -10.25 10.42 -0.63
C ALA A 53 -8.93 9.76 -0.21
N HIS A 54 -8.65 9.80 1.09
CA HIS A 54 -7.58 9.05 1.71
C HIS A 54 -8.01 8.58 3.10
N ALA A 55 -7.42 7.48 3.54
CA ALA A 55 -7.53 6.99 4.91
C ALA A 55 -6.19 6.43 5.35
N ASN A 56 -5.86 6.62 6.62
CA ASN A 56 -4.68 6.05 7.24
C ASN A 56 -5.00 5.70 8.68
N GLY A 57 -4.47 4.59 9.16
CA GLY A 57 -4.76 4.15 10.52
C GLY A 57 -4.14 2.81 10.85
N SER A 58 -4.60 2.26 11.97
CA SER A 58 -4.20 0.94 12.44
C SER A 58 -5.45 0.09 12.66
N LYS A 59 -5.44 -1.14 12.15
CA LYS A 59 -6.48 -2.13 12.35
C LYS A 59 -5.98 -3.18 13.35
N ALA A 60 -6.47 -3.11 14.58
CA ALA A 60 -6.23 -4.15 15.57
C ALA A 60 -6.94 -5.45 15.19
N LEU A 61 -6.26 -6.57 15.40
CA LEU A 61 -6.81 -7.92 15.33
C LEU A 61 -7.36 -8.30 16.70
N ALA A 62 -8.50 -8.97 16.71
CA ALA A 62 -9.09 -9.59 17.88
C ALA A 62 -8.97 -11.11 17.72
N ALA A 63 -8.33 -11.77 18.68
CA ALA A 63 -8.08 -13.22 18.66
C ALA A 63 -7.43 -13.72 17.35
N GLY A 64 -6.49 -12.94 16.79
CA GLY A 64 -5.77 -13.28 15.57
C GLY A 64 -6.54 -13.02 14.28
N THR A 65 -7.70 -12.36 14.34
CA THR A 65 -8.50 -12.06 13.15
C THR A 65 -8.95 -10.60 13.11
N GLY A 66 -9.18 -10.08 11.92
CA GLY A 66 -9.80 -8.78 11.72
C GLY A 66 -10.22 -8.59 10.27
N SER A 67 -11.10 -7.62 10.03
CA SER A 67 -11.45 -7.24 8.66
C SER A 67 -11.32 -5.72 8.50
N LEU A 68 -10.70 -5.32 7.39
CA LEU A 68 -10.60 -3.93 6.97
C LEU A 68 -11.65 -3.68 5.88
N ASP A 69 -12.72 -2.98 6.25
CA ASP A 69 -13.79 -2.57 5.33
C ASP A 69 -13.47 -1.19 4.76
N LEU A 70 -13.25 -1.12 3.44
CA LEU A 70 -12.91 0.10 2.71
C LEU A 70 -14.06 1.14 2.68
N THR A 71 -15.27 0.77 3.10
CA THR A 71 -16.42 1.68 3.24
C THR A 71 -16.58 2.23 4.66
N ALA A 72 -15.81 1.72 5.62
CA ALA A 72 -15.91 2.07 7.04
C ALA A 72 -14.51 2.36 7.62
N LEU A 73 -13.70 3.13 6.90
CA LEU A 73 -12.38 3.55 7.34
C LEU A 73 -12.47 4.73 8.30
N VAL A 74 -11.37 4.97 8.99
CA VAL A 74 -11.23 6.11 9.91
C VAL A 74 -10.13 7.01 9.37
N GLY A 75 -10.43 8.29 9.27
CA GLY A 75 -9.51 9.35 8.88
C GLY A 75 -9.05 10.17 10.08
N ILE A 76 -8.58 11.39 9.80
CA ILE A 76 -8.07 12.33 10.80
C ILE A 76 -9.15 12.62 11.86
N ASN A 77 -8.73 12.66 13.13
CA ASN A 77 -9.58 12.94 14.29
C ASN A 77 -10.78 11.97 14.44
N GLY A 78 -10.66 10.74 13.94
CA GLY A 78 -11.73 9.74 14.07
C GLY A 78 -12.86 9.91 13.05
N ALA A 79 -12.72 10.81 12.07
CA ALA A 79 -13.76 11.02 11.06
C ALA A 79 -13.97 9.76 10.22
N ALA A 80 -15.22 9.38 9.98
CA ALA A 80 -15.54 8.27 9.09
C ALA A 80 -15.13 8.62 7.65
N VAL A 81 -14.46 7.67 6.98
CA VAL A 81 -14.08 7.75 5.58
C VAL A 81 -14.65 6.53 4.87
N SER A 82 -15.46 6.78 3.84
CA SER A 82 -15.91 5.74 2.93
C SER A 82 -15.24 5.92 1.58
N LEU A 83 -14.76 4.82 1.00
CA LEU A 83 -14.25 4.79 -0.37
C LEU A 83 -15.29 4.27 -1.36
N ASP A 84 -16.56 4.12 -0.97
CA ASP A 84 -17.64 3.63 -1.84
C ASP A 84 -17.71 4.42 -3.16
N GLY A 85 -17.76 3.70 -4.29
CA GLY A 85 -17.70 4.26 -5.64
C GLY A 85 -16.31 4.73 -6.10
N LEU A 86 -15.29 4.71 -5.24
CA LEU A 86 -13.92 5.10 -5.58
C LEU A 86 -13.03 3.89 -5.83
N LYS A 87 -12.04 4.08 -6.71
CA LYS A 87 -10.97 3.11 -6.99
C LYS A 87 -9.73 3.46 -6.18
N PRO A 88 -9.25 2.56 -5.30
CA PRO A 88 -7.92 2.67 -4.71
C PRO A 88 -6.85 2.87 -5.79
N ARG A 89 -6.04 3.92 -5.63
CA ARG A 89 -4.90 4.24 -6.51
C ARG A 89 -3.61 3.65 -5.95
N ALA A 90 -3.45 3.69 -4.64
CA ALA A 90 -2.38 3.03 -3.93
C ALA A 90 -2.83 2.58 -2.55
N ILE A 91 -2.26 1.47 -2.11
CA ILE A 91 -2.50 0.86 -0.80
C ILE A 91 -1.12 0.50 -0.22
N LEU A 92 -0.78 1.07 0.92
CA LEU A 92 0.38 0.72 1.70
C LEU A 92 -0.09 -0.04 2.94
N PHE A 93 0.47 -1.23 3.15
CA PHE A 93 0.31 -1.97 4.38
C PHE A 93 1.66 -2.14 5.08
N GLU A 94 1.62 -2.15 6.40
CA GLU A 94 2.76 -2.40 7.26
C GLU A 94 2.32 -3.32 8.40
N ASN A 95 3.10 -4.39 8.60
CA ASN A 95 3.07 -5.14 9.85
C ASN A 95 4.11 -4.51 10.78
N PRO A 96 3.73 -3.75 11.83
CA PRO A 96 4.67 -3.11 12.74
C PRO A 96 5.68 -4.09 13.32
N ALA A 97 6.93 -3.67 13.48
CA ALA A 97 7.99 -4.49 14.07
C ALA A 97 7.70 -4.94 15.51
N ALA A 98 6.81 -4.24 16.21
CA ALA A 98 6.35 -4.59 17.55
C ALA A 98 5.42 -5.82 17.59
N ASN A 99 4.80 -6.18 16.46
CA ASN A 99 4.07 -7.45 16.37
C ASN A 99 5.06 -8.60 16.41
N LEU A 100 4.72 -9.67 17.12
CA LEU A 100 5.64 -10.83 17.27
C LEU A 100 5.53 -11.83 16.12
N ASN A 101 4.47 -11.75 15.31
CA ASN A 101 4.13 -12.76 14.33
C ASN A 101 3.76 -12.14 12.97
N PRO A 102 3.71 -12.94 11.89
CA PRO A 102 3.22 -12.48 10.61
C PRO A 102 1.75 -12.08 10.66
N ILE A 103 1.34 -11.23 9.71
CA ILE A 103 -0.06 -10.96 9.39
C ILE A 103 -0.28 -11.30 7.92
N THR A 104 -1.28 -12.13 7.65
CA THR A 104 -1.79 -12.39 6.31
C THR A 104 -2.90 -11.40 5.99
N ILE A 105 -2.80 -10.75 4.84
CA ILE A 105 -3.81 -9.87 4.26
C ILE A 105 -4.36 -10.57 3.03
N ALA A 106 -5.64 -10.90 3.04
CA ALA A 106 -6.29 -11.62 1.95
C ALA A 106 -7.55 -10.89 1.48
N LYS A 107 -8.00 -11.25 0.28
CA LYS A 107 -9.35 -10.89 -0.17
C LYS A 107 -10.35 -11.41 0.87
N GLY A 108 -11.28 -10.55 1.29
CA GLY A 108 -12.33 -10.94 2.22
C GLY A 108 -13.20 -12.09 1.68
N ALA A 109 -13.55 -13.05 2.55
CA ALA A 109 -14.41 -14.18 2.16
C ALA A 109 -15.80 -13.69 1.71
N ALA A 110 -16.37 -12.74 2.45
CA ALA A 110 -17.57 -12.01 2.08
C ALA A 110 -17.22 -10.61 1.57
N ASN A 111 -17.79 -10.22 0.43
CA ASN A 111 -17.59 -8.90 -0.19
C ASN A 111 -16.11 -8.49 -0.35
N GLY A 112 -15.22 -9.45 -0.59
CA GLY A 112 -13.79 -9.19 -0.62
C GLY A 112 -13.36 -8.28 -1.76
N TYR A 113 -12.49 -7.31 -1.47
CA TYR A 113 -11.97 -6.39 -2.49
C TYR A 113 -11.12 -7.14 -3.53
N THR A 114 -11.46 -7.00 -4.81
CA THR A 114 -10.86 -7.77 -5.93
C THR A 114 -9.82 -7.00 -6.73
N GLY A 115 -9.58 -5.71 -6.43
CA GLY A 115 -8.66 -4.88 -7.20
C GLY A 115 -7.19 -5.32 -7.13
N LEU A 116 -6.82 -6.22 -6.21
CA LEU A 116 -5.50 -6.86 -6.12
C LEU A 116 -5.46 -8.28 -6.71
N GLY A 117 -6.53 -8.69 -7.39
CA GLY A 117 -6.71 -10.03 -7.94
C GLY A 117 -7.79 -10.83 -7.22
N ALA A 118 -8.42 -11.76 -7.94
CA ALA A 118 -9.55 -12.54 -7.43
C ALA A 118 -9.18 -13.52 -6.29
N ALA A 119 -7.91 -13.92 -6.20
CA ALA A 119 -7.37 -14.84 -5.19
C ALA A 119 -6.26 -14.19 -4.34
N PHE A 120 -6.32 -12.87 -4.15
CA PHE A 120 -5.28 -12.12 -3.44
C PHE A 120 -5.06 -12.65 -2.00
N SER A 121 -3.79 -12.92 -1.68
CA SER A 121 -3.31 -13.24 -0.35
C SER A 121 -1.83 -12.87 -0.25
N HIS A 122 -1.45 -12.14 0.80
CA HIS A 122 -0.07 -11.72 1.04
C HIS A 122 0.27 -11.79 2.52
N VAL A 123 1.44 -12.33 2.85
CA VAL A 123 1.93 -12.46 4.23
C VAL A 123 2.99 -11.39 4.47
N LEU A 124 2.79 -10.56 5.50
CA LEU A 124 3.78 -9.60 5.99
C LEU A 124 4.41 -10.09 7.28
N GLN A 125 5.75 -10.20 7.30
CA GLN A 125 6.50 -10.41 8.54
C GLN A 125 6.54 -9.12 9.37
N PRO A 126 6.77 -9.21 10.70
CA PRO A 126 7.02 -8.03 11.52
C PRO A 126 8.09 -7.11 10.92
N GLY A 127 7.79 -5.81 10.88
CA GLY A 127 8.65 -4.77 10.29
C GLY A 127 8.56 -4.64 8.77
N GLN A 128 7.85 -5.54 8.08
CA GLN A 128 7.71 -5.46 6.62
C GLN A 128 6.58 -4.52 6.20
N LYS A 129 6.80 -3.90 5.03
CA LYS A 129 5.83 -3.06 4.34
C LYS A 129 5.64 -3.57 2.91
N VAL A 130 4.43 -3.44 2.40
CA VAL A 130 4.12 -3.70 0.99
C VAL A 130 3.30 -2.54 0.44
N LEU A 131 3.70 -2.05 -0.73
CA LEU A 131 3.00 -1.02 -1.47
C LEU A 131 2.41 -1.62 -2.73
N PHE A 132 1.09 -1.51 -2.87
CA PHE A 132 0.38 -1.79 -4.12
C PHE A 132 0.11 -0.49 -4.84
N ASN A 133 0.74 -0.31 -6.00
CA ASN A 133 0.41 0.76 -6.93
C ASN A 133 -0.57 0.23 -7.98
N LEU A 134 -1.80 0.74 -7.96
CA LEU A 134 -2.90 0.26 -8.80
C LEU A 134 -3.11 1.13 -10.04
N ALA A 135 -2.54 2.35 -10.10
CA ALA A 135 -2.61 3.26 -11.24
C ALA A 135 -4.00 3.31 -11.94
N ALA A 136 -5.09 3.33 -11.15
CA ALA A 136 -6.49 3.30 -11.58
C ALA A 136 -7.03 1.99 -12.20
N ALA A 137 -6.24 0.94 -12.31
CA ALA A 137 -6.64 -0.37 -12.85
C ALA A 137 -7.48 -1.22 -11.87
N GLY A 138 -7.55 -0.84 -10.60
CA GLY A 138 -8.34 -1.55 -9.58
C GLY A 138 -9.86 -1.45 -9.78
N THR A 139 -10.59 -2.38 -9.18
CA THR A 139 -12.05 -2.36 -9.07
C THR A 139 -12.50 -1.20 -8.17
N ALA A 140 -13.62 -0.55 -8.49
CA ALA A 140 -14.22 0.42 -7.57
C ALA A 140 -14.72 -0.29 -6.31
N VAL A 141 -14.52 0.34 -5.16
CA VAL A 141 -15.09 -0.13 -3.90
C VAL A 141 -16.61 -0.01 -3.97
N SER A 142 -17.30 -1.05 -3.50
CA SER A 142 -18.76 -1.09 -3.47
C SER A 142 -19.25 -1.92 -2.28
N SER A 143 -20.55 -1.97 -2.06
CA SER A 143 -21.16 -2.86 -1.06
C SER A 143 -20.76 -4.34 -1.21
N THR A 144 -20.38 -4.78 -2.41
CA THR A 144 -20.00 -6.17 -2.73
C THR A 144 -18.49 -6.38 -2.90
N VAL A 145 -17.69 -5.31 -2.94
CA VAL A 145 -16.23 -5.37 -3.18
C VAL A 145 -15.53 -4.33 -2.29
N LYS A 146 -15.24 -4.70 -1.05
CA LYS A 146 -14.75 -3.75 -0.04
C LYS A 146 -13.90 -4.31 1.09
N VAL A 147 -13.83 -5.63 1.28
CA VAL A 147 -13.22 -6.21 2.48
C VAL A 147 -11.85 -6.81 2.19
N PHE A 148 -10.88 -6.50 3.05
CA PHE A 148 -9.70 -7.35 3.26
C PHE A 148 -9.83 -8.09 4.59
N ASP A 149 -9.60 -9.39 4.56
CA ASP A 149 -9.50 -10.20 5.78
C ASP A 149 -8.04 -10.24 6.23
N LEU A 150 -7.88 -10.10 7.54
CA LEU A 150 -6.61 -10.07 8.23
C LEU A 150 -6.53 -11.27 9.17
N THR A 151 -5.47 -12.05 9.03
CA THR A 151 -5.22 -13.21 9.88
C THR A 151 -3.83 -13.13 10.47
N GLY A 152 -3.71 -13.38 11.76
CA GLY A 152 -2.46 -13.39 12.51
C GLY A 152 -2.61 -14.23 13.77
N THR A 153 -1.89 -13.86 14.82
CA THR A 153 -1.95 -14.49 16.14
C THR A 153 -2.19 -13.45 17.23
N GLY A 154 -3.25 -13.65 18.02
CA GLY A 154 -3.54 -12.78 19.16
C GLY A 154 -3.91 -11.34 18.80
N THR A 155 -3.30 -10.36 19.50
CA THR A 155 -3.70 -8.94 19.50
C THR A 155 -2.74 -8.05 18.71
N GLN A 156 -2.37 -8.46 17.51
CA GLN A 156 -1.54 -7.66 16.61
C GLN A 156 -2.33 -6.49 16.01
N ALA A 157 -1.64 -5.54 15.37
CA ALA A 157 -2.29 -4.51 14.57
C ALA A 157 -1.62 -4.35 13.20
N LEU A 158 -2.41 -4.13 12.15
CA LEU A 158 -1.92 -3.80 10.82
C LEU A 158 -2.04 -2.28 10.59
N ASN A 159 -0.95 -1.63 10.21
CA ASN A 159 -0.98 -0.24 9.78
C ASN A 159 -1.31 -0.17 8.29
N TYR A 160 -2.12 0.82 7.91
CA TYR A 160 -2.52 1.03 6.52
C TYR A 160 -2.53 2.50 6.14
N GLN A 161 -2.29 2.75 4.85
CA GLN A 161 -2.53 4.04 4.21
C GLN A 161 -3.07 3.80 2.80
N ILE A 162 -4.20 4.42 2.48
CA ILE A 162 -4.95 4.20 1.24
C ILE A 162 -5.30 5.55 0.64
N VAL A 163 -5.12 5.67 -0.67
CA VAL A 163 -5.59 6.82 -1.46
C VAL A 163 -6.48 6.31 -2.59
N ALA A 164 -7.60 7.00 -2.84
CA ALA A 164 -8.59 6.61 -3.82
C ALA A 164 -9.15 7.81 -4.59
N GLY A 165 -9.63 7.53 -5.81
CA GLY A 165 -10.31 8.50 -6.67
C GLY A 165 -11.24 7.79 -7.66
N THR A 166 -11.89 8.57 -8.53
CA THR A 166 -12.92 8.08 -9.47
C THR A 166 -12.32 7.36 -10.67
#